data_AF-A0A2H0MK83-F1
#
_entry.id   AF-A0A2H0MK83-F1
#
_cell.length_a   1.000
_cell.length_b   1.000
_cell.length_c   1.000
_cell.angle_alpha   90.00
_cell.angle_beta   90.00
_cell.angle_gamma   90.00
#
_symmetry.space_group_name_H-M   'P 1'
#
loop_
_entity.id
_entity.type
_entity.pdbx_description
1 polymer ?
#
loop_
_entity_poly.entity_id
_entity_poly.type
_entity_poly.pdbx_seq_one_letter_code
_entity_poly.pdbx_strand_id
1 'polypeptide(L)'
;MDERIQINGGRGITMVTGLILVVMATSKYRSLHTSVYDLGVFFSNLYQISILGIWKGIFVGHVQPFLLIWAFIYGVFPVEFAPYILLSLQSLMLVLPGFWLARQYGILGVLALVLYFPIWYNALFDFHTDHLVVPLLFWFFLLVEKKQYRLAAVPALTLALVKEPYALQTVACGIFLLICKKEYRTGTLIALAGIVYFLLCTKVLIPYFSLGGGSEVLGTSAYSWLGSGIFEMMHHVLTSPFAVLKEILWSREKLYY
;
A
#
# COMPACT_ATOMS: atom_id res chain seq x y z
N MET A 1 25.77 -9.79 -26.20
CA MET A 1 24.60 -8.94 -26.50
C MET A 1 24.88 -7.57 -25.91
N ASP A 2 24.74 -6.50 -26.69
CA ASP A 2 25.10 -5.13 -26.28
C ASP A 2 24.30 -4.69 -25.04
N GLU A 3 24.97 -4.13 -24.04
CA GLU A 3 24.37 -3.63 -22.79
C GLU A 3 23.25 -2.62 -23.08
N ARG A 4 23.41 -1.81 -24.15
CA ARG A 4 22.36 -0.89 -24.60
C ARG A 4 21.10 -1.62 -25.08
N ILE A 5 21.25 -2.76 -25.74
CA ILE A 5 20.12 -3.58 -26.20
C ILE A 5 19.38 -4.16 -24.99
N GLN A 6 20.09 -4.63 -23.97
CA GLN A 6 19.50 -5.14 -22.73
C GLN A 6 18.70 -4.06 -21.99
N ILE A 7 19.26 -2.87 -21.82
CA ILE A 7 18.59 -1.76 -21.12
C ILE A 7 17.37 -1.29 -21.91
N ASN A 8 17.52 -1.08 -23.22
CA ASN A 8 16.40 -0.64 -24.07
C ASN A 8 15.30 -1.70 -24.16
N GLY A 9 15.66 -2.98 -24.24
CA GLY A 9 14.73 -4.10 -24.19
C GLY A 9 13.95 -4.12 -22.88
N GLY A 10 14.63 -4.01 -21.73
CA GLY A 10 13.97 -3.96 -20.42
C GLY A 10 13.03 -2.76 -20.27
N ARG A 11 13.42 -1.57 -20.77
CA ARG A 11 12.55 -0.39 -20.78
C ARG A 11 11.31 -0.59 -21.66
N GLY A 12 11.50 -1.17 -22.84
CA GLY A 12 10.40 -1.52 -23.75
C GLY A 12 9.41 -2.49 -23.11
N ILE A 13 9.91 -3.55 -22.47
CA ILE A 13 9.06 -4.51 -21.74
C ILE A 13 8.30 -3.79 -20.62
N THR A 14 8.97 -2.95 -19.82
CA THR A 14 8.32 -2.18 -18.75
C THR A 14 7.17 -1.30 -19.27
N MET A 15 7.39 -0.60 -20.39
CA MET A 15 6.36 0.23 -21.02
C MET A 15 5.18 -0.59 -21.53
N VAL A 16 5.46 -1.71 -22.21
CA VAL A 16 4.42 -2.61 -22.73
C VAL A 16 3.61 -3.21 -21.58
N THR A 17 4.26 -3.69 -20.51
CA THR A 17 3.54 -4.20 -19.33
C THR A 17 2.69 -3.11 -18.68
N GLY A 18 3.22 -1.90 -18.52
CA GLY A 18 2.44 -0.77 -17.99
C GLY A 18 1.19 -0.50 -18.83
N LEU A 19 1.33 -0.46 -20.16
CA LEU A 19 0.19 -0.29 -21.07
C LEU A 19 -0.82 -1.42 -20.95
N ILE A 20 -0.37 -2.68 -20.88
CA ILE A 20 -1.25 -3.84 -20.71
C ILE A 20 -2.04 -3.71 -19.40
N LEU A 21 -1.37 -3.40 -18.28
CA LEU A 21 -2.03 -3.25 -16.99
C LEU A 21 -3.07 -2.13 -16.99
N VAL A 22 -2.73 -0.97 -17.57
CA VAL A 22 -3.66 0.15 -17.74
C VAL A 22 -4.89 -0.28 -18.54
N VAL A 23 -4.68 -0.91 -19.70
CA VAL A 23 -5.77 -1.37 -20.57
C VAL A 23 -6.64 -2.39 -19.85
N MET A 24 -6.05 -3.35 -19.15
CA MET A 24 -6.81 -4.38 -18.44
C MET A 24 -7.58 -3.81 -17.25
N ALA A 25 -6.97 -2.97 -16.41
CA ALA A 25 -7.63 -2.37 -15.25
C ALA A 25 -8.81 -1.48 -15.68
N THR A 26 -8.61 -0.65 -16.70
CA THR A 26 -9.67 0.22 -17.24
C THR A 26 -10.75 -0.56 -17.99
N SER A 27 -10.40 -1.64 -18.69
CA SER A 27 -11.38 -2.52 -19.35
C SER A 27 -12.24 -3.26 -18.32
N LYS A 28 -11.64 -3.73 -17.22
CA LYS A 28 -12.36 -4.35 -16.10
C LYS A 28 -13.37 -3.39 -15.49
N TYR A 29 -12.98 -2.13 -15.29
CA TYR A 29 -13.89 -1.08 -14.82
C TYR A 29 -15.03 -0.83 -15.82
N ARG A 30 -14.71 -0.67 -17.11
CA ARG A 30 -15.70 -0.44 -18.16
C ARG A 30 -16.67 -1.61 -18.34
N SER A 31 -16.21 -2.84 -18.16
CA SER A 31 -17.03 -4.04 -18.26
C SER A 31 -17.82 -4.33 -16.98
N LEU A 32 -17.78 -3.46 -15.96
CA LEU A 32 -18.47 -3.61 -14.68
C LEU A 32 -18.05 -4.87 -13.90
N HIS A 33 -16.82 -5.34 -14.09
CA HIS A 33 -16.25 -6.49 -13.37
C HIS A 33 -15.45 -6.07 -12.12
N THR A 34 -15.53 -4.80 -11.71
CA THR A 34 -14.95 -4.28 -10.46
C THR A 34 -15.87 -4.56 -9.27
N SER A 35 -15.29 -4.73 -8.08
CA SER A 35 -15.99 -4.79 -6.80
C SER A 35 -16.78 -3.50 -6.59
N VAL A 36 -18.10 -3.63 -6.44
CA VAL A 36 -18.99 -2.50 -6.16
C VAL A 36 -18.68 -1.89 -4.78
N TYR A 37 -18.28 -2.73 -3.81
CA TYR A 37 -18.04 -2.29 -2.45
C TYR A 37 -16.73 -1.50 -2.34
N ASP A 38 -15.59 -2.11 -2.67
CA ASP A 38 -14.29 -1.48 -2.45
C ASP A 38 -14.10 -0.23 -3.32
N LEU A 39 -14.36 -0.36 -4.63
CA LEU A 39 -14.23 0.78 -5.54
C LEU A 39 -15.23 1.89 -5.21
N GLY A 40 -16.47 1.51 -4.84
CA GLY A 40 -17.52 2.45 -4.46
C GLY A 40 -17.17 3.26 -3.21
N VAL A 41 -16.59 2.62 -2.19
CA VAL A 41 -16.13 3.30 -0.97
C VAL A 41 -15.03 4.32 -1.29
N PHE A 42 -14.01 3.93 -2.07
CA PHE A 42 -12.95 4.87 -2.46
C PHE A 42 -13.48 6.05 -3.28
N PHE A 43 -14.33 5.81 -4.27
CA PHE A 43 -14.88 6.89 -5.09
C PHE A 43 -15.82 7.81 -4.30
N SER A 44 -16.61 7.26 -3.39
CA SER A 44 -17.42 8.07 -2.46
C SER A 44 -16.54 9.00 -1.62
N ASN A 45 -15.46 8.48 -1.03
CA ASN A 45 -14.55 9.28 -0.21
C ASN A 45 -13.82 10.34 -1.06
N LEU A 46 -13.34 9.98 -2.25
CA LEU A 46 -12.68 10.91 -3.18
C LEU A 46 -13.63 12.04 -3.61
N TYR A 47 -14.88 11.72 -3.95
CA TYR A 47 -15.90 12.71 -4.30
C TYR A 47 -16.21 13.64 -3.12
N GLN A 48 -16.37 13.10 -1.91
CA GLN A 48 -16.59 13.90 -0.70
C GLN A 48 -15.45 14.89 -0.44
N ILE A 49 -14.20 14.46 -0.57
CA ILE A 49 -13.04 15.33 -0.31
C ILE A 49 -12.90 16.39 -1.41
N SER A 50 -12.97 15.99 -2.67
CA SER A 50 -12.60 16.84 -3.81
C SER A 50 -13.71 17.76 -4.29
N ILE A 51 -14.96 17.27 -4.32
CA ILE A 51 -16.11 18.01 -4.88
C ILE A 51 -16.91 18.67 -3.77
N LEU A 52 -17.14 17.97 -2.65
CA LEU A 52 -17.94 18.50 -1.53
C LEU A 52 -17.09 19.24 -0.49
N GLY A 53 -15.76 19.19 -0.57
CA GLY A 53 -14.84 19.84 0.39
C GLY A 53 -14.82 19.20 1.78
N ILE A 54 -15.36 17.98 1.92
CA ILE A 54 -15.45 17.24 3.19
C ILE A 54 -14.14 16.47 3.40
N TRP A 55 -13.08 17.18 3.79
CA TRP A 55 -11.75 16.61 4.01
C TRP A 55 -11.70 15.51 5.07
N LYS A 56 -12.67 15.49 6.00
CA LYS A 56 -12.80 14.45 7.04
C LYS A 56 -13.01 13.04 6.46
N GLY A 57 -13.33 12.92 5.16
CA GLY A 57 -13.40 11.64 4.44
C GLY A 57 -12.13 10.79 4.57
N ILE A 58 -10.97 11.39 4.84
CA ILE A 58 -9.71 10.65 5.07
C ILE A 58 -9.70 9.82 6.36
N PHE A 59 -10.68 10.00 7.24
CA PHE A 59 -10.80 9.31 8.53
C PHE A 59 -11.95 8.28 8.58
N VAL A 60 -12.65 8.05 7.47
CA VAL A 60 -13.81 7.15 7.42
C VAL A 60 -13.31 5.70 7.42
N GLY A 61 -13.42 5.02 8.57
CA GLY A 61 -13.01 3.63 8.77
C GLY A 61 -11.49 3.39 8.84
N HIS A 62 -10.69 4.33 8.34
CA HIS A 62 -9.23 4.29 8.28
C HIS A 62 -8.66 5.70 8.35
N VAL A 63 -7.37 5.84 8.61
CA VAL A 63 -6.64 7.12 8.52
C VAL A 63 -5.75 7.08 7.28
N GLN A 64 -6.16 7.77 6.21
CA GLN A 64 -5.52 7.73 4.89
C GLN A 64 -5.13 9.13 4.38
N PRO A 65 -4.11 9.80 4.95
CA PRO A 65 -3.70 11.13 4.49
C PRO A 65 -3.37 11.21 2.99
N PHE A 66 -2.79 10.17 2.40
CA PHE A 66 -2.50 10.14 0.95
C PHE A 66 -3.75 10.23 0.07
N LEU A 67 -4.93 9.92 0.61
CA LEU A 67 -6.18 10.07 -0.12
C LEU A 67 -6.44 11.52 -0.54
N LEU A 68 -5.85 12.52 0.13
CA LEU A 68 -5.93 13.92 -0.30
C LEU A 68 -5.27 14.16 -1.66
N ILE A 69 -4.14 13.52 -1.93
CA ILE A 69 -3.44 13.64 -3.22
C ILE A 69 -4.29 13.01 -4.32
N TRP A 70 -4.86 11.83 -4.05
CA TRP A 70 -5.75 11.16 -4.98
C TRP A 70 -7.06 11.92 -5.20
N ALA A 71 -7.61 12.54 -4.15
CA ALA A 71 -8.81 13.39 -4.24
C ALA A 71 -8.53 14.63 -5.09
N PHE A 72 -7.36 15.26 -4.92
CA PHE A 72 -6.95 16.35 -5.79
C PHE A 72 -6.89 15.91 -7.25
N ILE A 73 -6.24 14.79 -7.55
CA ILE A 73 -6.19 14.23 -8.91
C ILE A 73 -7.61 13.96 -9.42
N TYR A 74 -8.46 13.32 -8.62
CA TYR A 74 -9.85 13.02 -8.98
C TYR A 74 -10.64 14.29 -9.34
N GLY A 75 -10.50 15.36 -8.55
CA GLY A 75 -11.25 16.62 -8.75
C GLY A 75 -10.76 17.49 -9.91
N VAL A 76 -9.54 17.25 -10.43
CA VAL A 76 -9.00 17.97 -11.60
C VAL A 76 -9.66 17.50 -12.90
N PHE A 77 -10.11 16.25 -12.97
CA PHE A 77 -10.72 15.67 -14.17
C PHE A 77 -12.25 15.58 -14.04
N PRO A 78 -12.99 15.55 -15.17
CA PRO A 78 -14.41 15.25 -15.13
C PRO A 78 -14.67 13.89 -14.47
N VAL A 79 -15.78 13.78 -13.74
CA VAL A 79 -16.13 12.61 -12.92
C VAL A 79 -16.20 11.32 -13.77
N GLU A 80 -16.52 11.43 -15.04
CA GLU A 80 -16.59 10.31 -15.99
C GLU A 80 -15.20 9.75 -16.35
N PHE A 81 -14.17 10.60 -16.34
CA PHE A 81 -12.80 10.23 -16.69
C PHE A 81 -11.94 9.90 -15.46
N ALA A 82 -12.25 10.46 -14.30
CA ALA A 82 -11.44 10.31 -13.08
C ALA A 82 -11.13 8.84 -12.71
N PRO A 83 -12.08 7.87 -12.78
CA PRO A 83 -11.80 6.45 -12.55
C PRO A 83 -10.70 5.89 -13.46
N TYR A 84 -10.76 6.21 -14.75
CA TYR A 84 -9.78 5.76 -15.73
C TYR A 84 -8.40 6.33 -15.45
N ILE A 85 -8.33 7.61 -15.06
CA ILE A 85 -7.07 8.26 -14.68
C ILE A 85 -6.47 7.61 -13.43
N LEU A 86 -7.27 7.39 -12.39
CA LEU A 86 -6.81 6.79 -11.13
C LEU A 86 -6.28 5.37 -11.31
N LEU A 87 -7.05 4.51 -12.01
CA LEU A 87 -6.63 3.15 -12.31
C LEU A 87 -5.35 3.14 -13.16
N SER A 88 -5.25 4.04 -14.15
CA SER A 88 -4.06 4.14 -14.99
C SER A 88 -2.82 4.52 -14.17
N LEU A 89 -2.93 5.55 -13.33
CA LEU A 89 -1.82 6.01 -12.49
C LEU A 89 -1.37 4.93 -11.51
N GLN A 90 -2.30 4.23 -10.86
CA GLN A 90 -2.00 3.09 -10.00
C GLN A 90 -1.23 2.00 -10.75
N SER A 91 -1.71 1.56 -11.91
CA SER A 91 -1.04 0.53 -12.72
C SER A 91 0.37 0.97 -13.13
N LEU A 92 0.56 2.23 -13.54
CA LEU A 92 1.86 2.75 -13.95
C LEU A 92 2.84 2.85 -12.77
N MET A 93 2.36 3.22 -11.58
CA MET A 93 3.19 3.29 -10.37
C MET A 93 3.74 1.92 -9.97
N LEU A 94 2.98 0.84 -10.17
CA LEU A 94 3.42 -0.53 -9.87
C LEU A 94 4.57 -1.00 -10.76
N VAL A 95 4.63 -0.56 -12.02
CA VAL A 95 5.69 -0.95 -12.97
C VAL A 95 6.85 0.04 -13.05
N LEU A 96 6.74 1.21 -12.43
CA LEU A 96 7.78 2.24 -12.40
C LEU A 96 9.15 1.71 -11.93
N PRO A 97 9.25 0.80 -10.93
CA PRO A 97 10.49 0.10 -10.58
C PRO A 97 11.21 -0.57 -11.76
N GLY A 98 10.45 -1.02 -12.77
CA GLY A 98 10.95 -1.70 -13.96
C GLY A 98 11.97 -0.87 -14.74
N PHE A 99 11.80 0.47 -14.80
CA PHE A 99 12.78 1.34 -15.48
C PHE A 99 14.14 1.36 -14.78
N TRP A 100 14.14 1.28 -13.44
CA TRP A 100 15.38 1.18 -12.68
C TRP A 100 16.00 -0.21 -12.83
N LEU A 101 15.18 -1.28 -12.72
CA LEU A 101 15.62 -2.65 -12.91
C LEU A 101 16.22 -2.89 -14.30
N ALA A 102 15.61 -2.33 -15.34
CA ALA A 102 16.12 -2.37 -16.71
C ALA A 102 17.53 -1.78 -16.81
N ARG A 103 17.78 -0.68 -16.09
CA ARG A 103 19.09 -0.01 -16.10
C ARG A 103 20.16 -0.80 -15.36
N GLN A 104 19.81 -1.53 -14.29
CA GLN A 104 20.80 -2.24 -13.47
C GLN A 104 21.01 -3.69 -13.87
N TYR A 105 19.93 -4.37 -14.24
CA TYR A 105 19.92 -5.81 -14.45
C TYR A 105 19.43 -6.20 -15.86
N GLY A 106 19.28 -5.22 -16.75
CA GLY A 106 18.81 -5.43 -18.11
C GLY A 106 17.42 -6.07 -18.17
N ILE A 107 17.21 -6.93 -19.17
CA ILE A 107 15.92 -7.60 -19.39
C ILE A 107 15.56 -8.51 -18.20
N LEU A 108 16.53 -9.20 -17.59
CA LEU A 108 16.26 -10.18 -16.54
C LEU A 108 15.64 -9.56 -15.29
N GLY A 109 16.10 -8.37 -14.88
CA GLY A 109 15.51 -7.65 -13.75
C GLY A 109 14.05 -7.27 -14.01
N VAL A 110 13.73 -6.86 -15.23
CA VAL A 110 12.36 -6.54 -15.63
C VAL A 110 11.51 -7.80 -15.72
N LEU A 111 12.04 -8.91 -16.24
CA LEU A 111 11.31 -10.18 -16.27
C LEU A 111 10.99 -10.69 -14.87
N ALA A 112 11.89 -10.51 -13.89
CA ALA A 112 11.59 -10.86 -12.50
C ALA A 112 10.39 -10.05 -11.96
N LEU A 113 10.30 -8.76 -12.30
CA LEU A 113 9.16 -7.91 -11.95
C LEU A 113 7.88 -8.35 -12.67
N VAL A 114 7.95 -8.56 -13.98
CA VAL A 114 6.79 -8.92 -14.81
C VAL A 114 6.27 -10.31 -14.50
N LEU A 115 7.12 -11.26 -14.14
CA LEU A 115 6.69 -12.62 -13.75
C LEU A 115 6.24 -12.70 -12.28
N TYR A 116 6.40 -11.63 -11.51
CA TYR A 116 5.93 -11.57 -10.13
C TYR A 116 4.41 -11.35 -10.11
N PHE A 117 3.67 -12.44 -9.99
CA PHE A 117 2.20 -12.48 -10.00
C PHE A 117 1.50 -11.40 -9.15
N PRO A 118 1.98 -11.06 -7.93
CA PRO A 118 1.34 -10.02 -7.11
C PRO A 118 1.24 -8.64 -7.76
N ILE A 119 2.13 -8.28 -8.70
CA ILE A 119 2.00 -7.00 -9.44
C ILE A 119 0.77 -7.00 -10.34
N TRP A 120 0.49 -8.11 -11.00
CA TRP A 120 -0.71 -8.27 -11.82
C TRP A 120 -1.96 -8.27 -10.96
N TYR A 121 -1.93 -9.00 -9.84
CA TYR A 121 -3.04 -9.04 -8.90
C TYR A 121 -3.38 -7.63 -8.39
N ASN A 122 -2.38 -6.89 -7.90
CA ASN A 122 -2.57 -5.53 -7.39
C ASN A 122 -3.03 -4.54 -8.47
N ALA A 123 -2.50 -4.64 -9.68
CA ALA A 123 -2.89 -3.75 -10.78
C ALA A 123 -4.30 -4.01 -11.29
N LEU A 124 -4.77 -5.26 -11.25
CA LEU A 124 -6.12 -5.66 -11.68
C LEU A 124 -7.14 -5.64 -10.54
N PHE A 125 -6.67 -5.52 -9.30
CA PHE A 125 -7.53 -5.17 -8.18
C PHE A 125 -8.02 -3.72 -8.32
N ASP A 126 -9.12 -3.44 -7.65
CA ASP A 126 -9.76 -2.13 -7.77
C ASP A 126 -8.88 -1.03 -7.18
N PHE A 127 -9.24 0.23 -7.44
CA PHE A 127 -8.47 1.37 -6.97
C PHE A 127 -8.35 1.37 -5.44
N HIS A 128 -7.12 1.34 -4.94
CA HIS A 128 -6.79 1.43 -3.52
C HIS A 128 -5.50 2.23 -3.35
N THR A 129 -5.47 3.08 -2.33
CA THR A 129 -4.24 3.79 -1.96
C THR A 129 -3.12 2.84 -1.55
N ASP A 130 -3.49 1.69 -1.01
CA ASP A 130 -2.66 0.58 -0.52
C ASP A 130 -1.61 0.12 -1.53
N HIS A 131 -1.91 0.19 -2.83
CA HIS A 131 -0.99 -0.22 -3.90
C HIS A 131 0.29 0.62 -3.95
N LEU A 132 0.29 1.85 -3.40
CA LEU A 132 1.49 2.70 -3.27
C LEU A 132 2.58 2.07 -2.40
N VAL A 133 2.24 1.12 -1.53
CA VAL A 133 3.20 0.42 -0.68
C VAL A 133 4.26 -0.31 -1.50
N VAL A 134 3.90 -0.87 -2.66
CA VAL A 134 4.82 -1.61 -3.53
C VAL A 134 5.98 -0.73 -4.03
N PRO A 135 5.74 0.39 -4.75
CA PRO A 135 6.84 1.25 -5.18
C PRO A 135 7.56 1.92 -4.00
N LEU A 136 6.88 2.25 -2.90
CA LEU A 136 7.53 2.84 -1.72
C LEU A 136 8.55 1.89 -1.10
N LEU A 137 8.20 0.62 -0.90
CA LEU A 137 9.14 -0.39 -0.37
C LEU A 137 10.29 -0.66 -1.34
N PHE A 138 10.00 -0.69 -2.64
CA PHE A 138 11.05 -0.82 -3.65
C PHE A 138 12.09 0.30 -3.51
N TRP A 139 11.64 1.56 -3.44
CA TRP A 139 12.54 2.70 -3.25
C TRP A 139 13.24 2.69 -1.89
N PHE A 140 12.57 2.25 -0.83
CA PHE A 140 13.20 2.05 0.49
C PHE A 140 14.37 1.07 0.39
N PHE A 141 14.13 -0.15 -0.10
CA PHE A 141 15.19 -1.17 -0.18
C PHE A 141 16.30 -0.75 -1.12
N LEU A 142 15.97 -0.06 -2.22
CA LEU A 142 16.96 0.49 -3.13
C LEU A 142 17.89 1.50 -2.44
N LEU A 143 17.33 2.46 -1.71
CA LEU A 143 18.12 3.47 -1.01
C LEU A 143 18.95 2.84 0.11
N VAL A 144 18.44 1.80 0.76
CA VAL A 144 19.18 1.00 1.74
C VAL A 144 20.34 0.25 1.09
N GLU A 145 20.16 -0.36 -0.08
CA GLU A 145 21.23 -1.01 -0.84
C GLU A 145 22.34 -0.01 -1.19
N LYS A 146 21.98 1.21 -1.57
CA LYS A 146 22.90 2.33 -1.81
C LYS A 146 23.49 2.94 -0.53
N LYS A 147 23.19 2.40 0.66
CA LYS A 147 23.61 2.92 1.97
C LYS A 147 23.15 4.37 2.24
N GLN A 148 22.10 4.82 1.57
CA GLN A 148 21.51 6.15 1.71
C GLN A 148 20.38 6.14 2.75
N TYR A 149 20.70 5.74 3.98
CA TYR A 149 19.68 5.45 5.00
C TYR A 149 18.78 6.63 5.37
N ARG A 150 19.33 7.85 5.41
CA ARG A 150 18.54 9.06 5.68
C ARG A 150 17.49 9.30 4.59
N LEU A 151 17.84 9.06 3.32
CA LEU A 151 16.90 9.16 2.22
C LEU A 151 15.89 8.01 2.25
N ALA A 152 16.33 6.81 2.64
CA ALA A 152 15.43 5.65 2.83
C ALA A 152 14.34 5.92 3.88
N ALA A 153 14.57 6.83 4.83
CA ALA A 153 13.53 7.23 5.78
C ALA A 153 12.30 7.86 5.11
N VAL A 154 12.47 8.54 3.97
CA VAL A 154 11.36 9.18 3.26
C VAL A 154 10.32 8.17 2.80
N PRO A 155 10.62 7.19 1.93
CA PRO A 155 9.63 6.20 1.53
C PRO A 155 9.13 5.35 2.71
N ALA A 156 9.98 5.05 3.70
CA ALA A 156 9.57 4.28 4.87
C ALA A 156 8.50 5.02 5.69
N LEU A 157 8.71 6.29 6.04
CA LEU A 157 7.74 7.09 6.79
C LEU A 157 6.48 7.38 5.97
N THR A 158 6.63 7.49 4.64
CA THR A 158 5.51 7.70 3.71
C THR A 158 4.51 6.54 3.75
N LEU A 159 4.95 5.30 4.04
CA LEU A 159 4.07 4.14 4.17
C LEU A 159 2.95 4.40 5.19
N ALA A 160 3.26 4.96 6.36
CA ALA A 160 2.27 5.26 7.39
C ALA A 160 1.17 6.23 6.92
N LEU A 161 1.49 7.11 5.98
CA LEU A 161 0.55 8.08 5.42
C LEU A 161 -0.35 7.48 4.33
N VAL A 162 0.00 6.31 3.78
CA VAL A 162 -0.85 5.57 2.84
C VAL A 162 -2.13 5.14 3.55
N LYS A 163 -1.97 4.49 4.71
CA LYS A 163 -3.05 3.98 5.57
C LYS A 163 -2.46 3.60 6.92
N GLU A 164 -3.24 3.68 8.00
CA GLU A 164 -2.74 3.44 9.35
C GLU A 164 -2.09 2.06 9.60
N PRO A 165 -2.52 0.93 8.99
CA PRO A 165 -1.86 -0.36 9.23
C PRO A 165 -0.43 -0.38 8.70
N TYR A 166 -0.12 0.41 7.66
CA TYR A 166 1.24 0.54 7.11
C TYR A 166 2.20 1.32 8.02
N ALA A 167 1.70 1.90 9.11
CA ALA A 167 2.54 2.35 10.20
C ALA A 167 3.33 1.18 10.82
N LEU A 168 2.74 -0.01 10.93
CA LEU A 168 3.48 -1.21 11.39
C LEU A 168 4.54 -1.65 10.38
N GLN A 169 4.28 -1.48 9.08
CA GLN A 169 5.28 -1.74 8.05
C GLN A 169 6.42 -0.70 8.07
N THR A 170 6.10 0.55 8.44
CA THR A 170 7.09 1.58 8.76
C THR A 170 7.97 1.12 9.93
N VAL A 171 7.38 0.59 11.01
CA VAL A 171 8.13 0.02 12.14
C VAL A 171 9.05 -1.12 11.68
N ALA A 172 8.55 -2.04 10.87
CA ALA A 172 9.34 -3.14 10.33
C ALA A 172 10.55 -2.65 9.50
N CYS A 173 10.39 -1.58 8.70
CA CYS A 173 11.50 -0.95 7.99
C CYS A 173 12.55 -0.38 8.96
N GLY A 174 12.12 0.26 10.05
CA GLY A 174 13.02 0.74 11.10
C GLY A 174 13.79 -0.39 11.80
N ILE A 175 13.09 -1.47 12.17
CA ILE A 175 13.69 -2.68 12.77
C ILE A 175 14.70 -3.33 11.83
N PHE A 176 14.37 -3.43 10.53
CA PHE A 176 15.28 -3.96 9.52
C PHE A 176 16.59 -3.16 9.46
N LEU A 177 16.53 -1.82 9.53
CA LEU A 177 17.73 -0.99 9.58
C LEU A 177 18.55 -1.23 10.86
N LEU A 178 17.87 -1.37 12.01
CA LEU A 178 18.51 -1.62 13.30
C LEU A 178 19.28 -2.95 13.31
N ILE A 179 18.64 -4.02 12.86
CA ILE A 179 19.17 -5.39 12.98
C ILE A 179 20.09 -5.72 11.81
N CYS A 180 19.61 -5.53 10.57
CA CYS A 180 20.30 -6.02 9.38
C CYS A 180 21.33 -5.03 8.83
N LYS A 181 21.16 -3.73 9.10
CA LYS A 181 22.07 -2.67 8.62
C LYS A 181 22.88 -2.00 9.72
N LYS A 182 22.58 -2.28 10.99
CA LYS A 182 23.20 -1.66 12.18
C LYS A 182 23.11 -0.12 12.16
N GLU A 183 22.07 0.40 11.54
CA GLU A 183 21.82 1.83 11.39
C GLU A 183 20.88 2.34 12.47
N TYR A 184 21.45 2.57 13.65
CA TYR A 184 20.68 2.83 14.86
C TYR A 184 19.92 4.14 14.84
N ARG A 185 20.50 5.21 14.29
CA ARG A 185 19.86 6.54 14.31
C ARG A 185 18.60 6.57 13.45
N THR A 186 18.73 6.22 12.17
CA THR A 186 17.62 6.22 11.22
C THR A 186 16.60 5.12 11.57
N GLY A 187 17.08 3.93 11.93
CA GLY A 187 16.21 2.81 12.28
C GLY A 187 15.33 3.10 13.50
N THR A 188 15.89 3.65 14.57
CA THR A 188 15.12 4.05 15.77
C THR A 188 14.12 5.15 15.45
N LEU A 189 14.51 6.17 14.66
CA LEU A 189 13.61 7.26 14.27
C LEU A 189 12.40 6.74 13.49
N ILE A 190 12.62 5.90 12.49
CA ILE A 190 11.54 5.31 11.67
C ILE A 190 10.65 4.41 12.54
N ALA A 191 11.23 3.57 13.38
CA ALA A 191 10.48 2.67 14.25
C ALA A 191 9.61 3.43 15.25
N LEU A 192 10.16 4.43 15.95
CA LEU A 192 9.40 5.24 16.89
C LEU A 192 8.30 6.05 16.18
N ALA A 193 8.60 6.64 15.02
CA ALA A 193 7.60 7.37 14.24
C ALA A 193 6.43 6.47 13.83
N GLY A 194 6.71 5.25 13.36
CA GLY A 194 5.68 4.26 13.03
C GLY A 194 4.82 3.88 14.25
N ILE A 195 5.44 3.61 15.40
CA ILE A 195 4.72 3.28 16.65
C ILE A 195 3.84 4.44 17.09
N VAL A 196 4.39 5.65 17.17
CA VAL A 196 3.66 6.85 17.60
C VAL A 196 2.48 7.12 16.66
N TYR A 197 2.70 7.04 15.35
CA TYR A 197 1.65 7.27 14.37
C TYR A 197 0.55 6.20 14.43
N PHE A 198 0.93 4.92 14.58
CA PHE A 198 -0.04 3.82 14.73
C PHE A 198 -0.93 4.02 15.96
N LEU A 199 -0.34 4.35 17.11
CA LEU A 199 -1.07 4.61 18.34
C LEU A 199 -1.94 5.86 18.22
N LEU A 200 -1.42 6.94 17.62
CA LEU A 200 -2.19 8.16 17.36
C LEU A 200 -3.43 7.86 16.50
N CYS A 201 -3.26 7.10 15.41
CA CYS A 201 -4.36 6.75 14.52
C CYS A 201 -5.41 5.90 15.22
N THR A 202 -4.98 4.80 15.85
CA THR A 202 -5.89 3.81 16.42
C THR A 202 -6.53 4.22 17.74
N LYS A 203 -5.86 5.03 18.56
CA LYS A 203 -6.35 5.45 19.89
C LYS A 203 -6.97 6.84 19.92
N VAL A 204 -6.66 7.70 18.96
CA VAL A 204 -7.12 9.10 18.97
C VAL A 204 -7.91 9.42 17.72
N LEU A 205 -7.30 9.32 16.54
CA LEU A 205 -7.92 9.83 15.30
C LEU A 205 -9.15 9.01 14.91
N ILE A 206 -9.04 7.69 14.82
CA ILE A 206 -10.17 6.83 14.44
C ILE A 206 -11.33 7.00 15.45
N PRO A 207 -11.13 6.86 16.78
CA PRO A 207 -12.22 7.07 17.73
C PRO A 207 -12.84 8.47 17.65
N TYR A 208 -12.04 9.52 17.48
CA TYR A 208 -12.51 10.91 17.41
C TYR A 208 -13.36 11.16 16.16
N PHE A 209 -12.96 10.63 15.00
CA PHE A 209 -13.68 10.84 13.74
C PHE A 209 -14.81 9.81 13.50
N SER A 210 -14.83 8.71 14.26
CA SER A 210 -15.85 7.64 14.14
C SER A 210 -17.05 7.79 15.09
N LEU A 211 -17.22 8.95 15.76
CA LEU A 211 -18.26 9.25 16.76
C LEU A 211 -19.74 9.15 16.28
N GLY A 212 -20.00 8.56 15.11
CA GLY A 212 -21.32 8.19 14.58
C GLY A 212 -21.58 6.67 14.47
N GLY A 213 -20.75 5.80 15.06
CA GLY A 213 -20.98 4.34 15.09
C GLY A 213 -20.15 3.53 14.09
N GLY A 214 -19.04 4.07 13.58
CA GLY A 214 -18.07 3.29 12.81
C GLY A 214 -17.33 2.32 13.73
N SER A 215 -17.45 1.01 13.48
CA SER A 215 -16.75 -0.03 14.24
C SER A 215 -15.24 0.22 14.22
N GLU A 216 -14.60 0.27 15.39
CA GLU A 216 -13.14 0.19 15.49
C GLU A 216 -12.66 -1.01 14.68
N VAL A 217 -11.73 -0.83 13.73
CA VAL A 217 -11.20 -1.93 12.90
C VAL A 217 -10.65 -3.08 13.76
N LEU A 218 -10.04 -2.74 14.89
CA LEU A 218 -9.53 -3.69 15.90
C LEU A 218 -10.64 -4.33 16.76
N GLY A 219 -11.83 -3.72 16.81
CA GLY A 219 -13.01 -4.22 17.52
C GLY A 219 -13.98 -4.99 16.61
N THR A 220 -13.61 -5.26 15.36
CA THR A 220 -14.43 -6.08 14.44
C THR A 220 -14.47 -7.54 14.91
N SER A 221 -15.59 -8.22 14.63
CA SER A 221 -15.78 -9.64 14.99
C SER A 221 -14.71 -10.57 14.40
N ALA A 222 -14.04 -10.15 13.32
CA ALA A 222 -12.99 -10.91 12.65
C ALA A 222 -11.74 -11.16 13.52
N TYR A 223 -11.45 -10.28 14.49
CA TYR A 223 -10.25 -10.34 15.33
C TYR A 223 -10.54 -10.52 16.82
N SER A 224 -11.81 -10.69 17.20
CA SER A 224 -12.22 -10.84 18.61
C SER A 224 -11.56 -12.05 19.31
N TRP A 225 -11.21 -13.09 18.54
CA TRP A 225 -10.51 -14.29 19.04
C TRP A 225 -9.07 -14.03 19.49
N LEU A 226 -8.44 -12.92 19.09
CA LEU A 226 -7.09 -12.54 19.52
C LEU A 226 -7.08 -11.86 20.89
N GLY A 227 -8.23 -11.35 21.35
CA GLY A 227 -8.37 -10.62 22.60
C GLY A 227 -9.13 -9.31 22.44
N SER A 228 -9.46 -8.71 23.59
CA SER A 228 -10.28 -7.51 23.73
C SER A 228 -9.51 -6.19 23.56
N GLY A 229 -8.18 -6.24 23.43
CA GLY A 229 -7.35 -5.05 23.23
C GLY A 229 -5.94 -5.35 22.72
N ILE A 230 -5.23 -4.30 22.27
CA ILE A 230 -3.92 -4.41 21.63
C ILE A 230 -2.91 -5.21 22.46
N PHE A 231 -2.86 -4.99 23.78
CA PHE A 231 -1.94 -5.73 24.65
C PHE A 231 -2.26 -7.22 24.70
N GLU A 232 -3.55 -7.57 24.82
CA GLU A 232 -4.00 -8.96 24.83
C GLU A 232 -3.74 -9.64 23.48
N MET A 233 -4.00 -8.94 22.37
CA MET A 233 -3.68 -9.40 21.02
C MET A 233 -2.18 -9.67 20.84
N MET A 234 -1.32 -8.74 21.27
CA MET A 234 0.13 -8.94 21.23
C MET A 234 0.56 -10.12 22.10
N HIS A 235 0.03 -10.21 23.31
CA HIS A 235 0.30 -11.33 24.22
C HIS A 235 -0.13 -12.67 23.60
N HIS A 236 -1.31 -12.74 22.99
CA HIS A 236 -1.83 -13.95 22.35
C HIS A 236 -0.97 -14.36 21.15
N VAL A 237 -0.58 -13.41 20.29
CA VAL A 237 0.30 -13.69 19.14
C VAL A 237 1.65 -14.25 19.59
N LEU A 238 2.21 -13.73 20.70
CA LEU A 238 3.51 -14.17 21.21
C LEU A 238 3.46 -15.48 21.99
N THR A 239 2.40 -15.72 22.77
CA THR A 239 2.27 -16.91 23.61
C THR A 239 1.62 -18.09 22.89
N SER A 240 0.83 -17.83 21.84
CA SER A 240 0.07 -18.84 21.10
C SER A 240 0.30 -18.80 19.58
N PRO A 241 1.57 -18.78 19.09
CA PRO A 241 1.86 -18.62 17.66
C PRO A 241 1.29 -19.75 16.79
N PHE A 242 1.24 -20.98 17.32
CA PHE A 242 0.63 -22.11 16.60
C PHE A 242 -0.88 -21.96 16.42
N ALA A 243 -1.58 -21.35 17.39
CA ALA A 243 -3.01 -21.07 17.26
C ALA A 243 -3.26 -20.06 16.14
N VAL A 244 -2.45 -19.00 16.08
CA VAL A 244 -2.50 -18.01 15.00
C VAL A 244 -2.22 -18.65 13.64
N LEU A 245 -1.17 -19.48 13.53
CA LEU A 245 -0.85 -20.19 12.29
C LEU A 245 -1.97 -21.14 11.85
N LYS A 246 -2.55 -21.89 12.79
CA LYS A 246 -3.70 -22.76 12.50
C LYS A 246 -4.88 -21.95 11.97
N GLU A 247 -5.19 -20.83 12.61
CA GLU A 247 -6.28 -19.96 12.18
C GLU A 247 -6.05 -19.38 10.78
N ILE A 248 -4.81 -19.00 10.45
CA ILE A 248 -4.46 -18.51 9.10
C ILE A 248 -4.55 -19.62 8.05
N LEU A 249 -4.03 -20.82 8.35
CA LEU A 249 -3.86 -21.89 7.37
C LEU A 249 -5.08 -22.81 7.23
N TRP A 250 -5.97 -22.87 8.21
CA TRP A 250 -7.13 -23.77 8.20
C TRP A 250 -8.48 -23.06 8.15
N SER A 251 -8.53 -21.74 8.36
CA SER A 251 -9.77 -20.99 8.17
C SER A 251 -10.04 -20.87 6.67
N ARG A 252 -11.01 -21.67 6.19
CA ARG A 252 -11.38 -21.72 4.77
C ARG A 252 -11.70 -20.33 4.22
N GLU A 253 -12.42 -19.52 4.99
CA GLU A 253 -12.80 -18.16 4.60
C GLU A 253 -11.59 -17.25 4.34
N LYS A 254 -10.47 -17.47 5.05
CA LYS A 254 -9.23 -16.69 4.87
C LYS A 254 -8.36 -17.19 3.72
N LEU A 255 -8.62 -18.39 3.18
CA LEU A 255 -7.90 -18.96 2.04
C LEU A 255 -8.58 -18.67 0.68
N TYR A 256 -9.84 -18.23 0.69
CA TYR A 256 -10.58 -17.88 -0.53
C TYR A 256 -10.35 -16.43 -0.99
N TYR A 257 -9.65 -15.62 -0.18
CA TYR A 257 -9.24 -14.25 -0.52
C TYR A 257 -7.83 -14.20 -1.12
#